data_AF-A0A242NEX6-F1
#
_entry.id   AF-A0A242NEX6-F1
#
_cell.length_a   1.000
_cell.length_b   1.000
_cell.length_c   1.000
_cell.angle_alpha   90.00
_cell.angle_beta   90.00
_cell.angle_gamma   90.00
#
_symmetry.space_group_name_H-M   'P 1'
#
loop_
_entity.id
_entity.type
_entity.pdbx_description
1 polymer ?
#
loop_
_entity_poly.entity_id
_entity_poly.type
_entity_poly.pdbx_seq_one_letter_code
_entity_poly.pdbx_strand_id
1 'polypeptide(L)'
;MKKFLELLDSLGIVYDIRDGAVVVLDRLAIDELGDIEQISIPENTDFEFGLICNESNVEIQLPENLKVAYILDLVNANVTRLPSNLTIYDDCSVLLDACQFENVSYRDDCGKWERTIFAFWANDDFLIAAGCFAGTYSEFATAVDKKYDGNKAVEYKRNARDCISELAEKLGKTDPFKNQ
;
A
#
# COMPACT_ATOMS: atom_id res chain seq x y z
N MET A 1 1.97 21.50 2.17
CA MET A 1 2.52 21.74 0.82
C MET A 1 3.87 22.44 0.85
N LYS A 2 4.01 23.73 1.19
CA LYS A 2 5.30 24.46 1.12
C LYS A 2 6.51 23.69 1.67
N LYS A 3 6.45 23.21 2.93
CA LYS A 3 7.53 22.42 3.55
C LYS A 3 7.88 21.13 2.80
N PHE A 4 6.88 20.47 2.24
CA PHE A 4 7.08 19.26 1.44
C PHE A 4 7.81 19.58 0.13
N LEU A 5 7.46 20.70 -0.52
CA LEU A 5 8.18 21.15 -1.72
C LEU A 5 9.64 21.52 -1.39
N GLU A 6 9.87 22.23 -0.29
CA GLU A 6 11.22 22.54 0.19
C GLU A 6 12.05 21.27 0.46
N LEU A 7 11.41 20.20 0.96
CA LEU A 7 12.04 18.89 1.10
C LEU A 7 12.40 18.30 -0.26
N LEU A 8 11.46 18.23 -1.21
CA LEU A 8 11.73 17.71 -2.55
C LEU A 8 12.86 18.46 -3.23
N ASP A 9 12.86 19.80 -3.15
CA ASP A 9 13.93 20.67 -3.65
C ASP A 9 15.28 20.33 -3.01
N SER A 10 15.31 20.13 -1.68
CA SER A 10 16.55 19.80 -0.96
C SER A 10 17.14 18.44 -1.32
N LEU A 11 16.27 17.50 -1.73
CA LEU A 11 16.65 16.17 -2.19
C LEU A 11 16.94 16.13 -3.69
N GLY A 12 16.71 17.23 -4.42
CA GLY A 12 16.83 17.27 -5.87
C GLY A 12 15.78 16.42 -6.59
N ILE A 13 14.67 16.11 -5.91
CA ILE A 13 13.57 15.31 -6.47
C ILE A 13 12.76 16.19 -7.42
N VAL A 14 12.60 15.70 -8.65
CA VAL A 14 11.80 16.39 -9.67
C VAL A 14 10.32 16.25 -9.36
N TYR A 15 9.59 17.35 -9.41
CA TYR A 15 8.14 17.36 -9.23
C TYR A 15 7.47 18.43 -10.09
N ASP A 16 6.18 18.23 -10.37
CA ASP A 16 5.27 19.18 -10.99
C ASP A 16 4.13 19.57 -10.03
N ILE A 17 3.47 20.68 -10.32
CA ILE A 17 2.16 21.00 -9.74
C ILE A 17 1.11 20.91 -10.85
N ARG A 18 0.18 19.95 -10.73
CA ARG A 18 -0.89 19.72 -11.71
C ARG A 18 -2.24 19.86 -11.01
N ASP A 19 -3.06 20.81 -11.47
CA ASP A 19 -4.38 21.11 -10.88
C ASP A 19 -4.35 21.31 -9.35
N GLY A 20 -3.27 21.89 -8.84
CA GLY A 20 -3.07 22.13 -7.39
C GLY A 20 -2.60 20.92 -6.58
N ALA A 21 -2.41 19.76 -7.21
CA ALA A 21 -1.78 18.58 -6.63
C ALA A 21 -0.26 18.57 -6.90
N VAL A 22 0.51 18.01 -5.96
CA VAL A 22 1.94 17.74 -6.16
C VAL A 22 2.08 16.42 -6.89
N VAL A 23 2.82 16.41 -8.00
CA VAL A 23 3.15 15.19 -8.73
C VAL A 23 4.65 14.98 -8.67
N VAL A 24 5.07 13.96 -7.96
CA VAL A 24 6.48 13.59 -7.77
C VAL A 24 6.90 12.70 -8.94
N LEU A 25 7.87 13.18 -9.73
CA LEU A 25 8.31 12.58 -10.99
C LEU A 25 9.62 11.79 -10.86
N ASP A 26 10.05 11.55 -9.63
CA ASP A 26 11.12 10.62 -9.30
C ASP A 26 10.67 9.78 -8.11
N ARG A 27 11.41 8.71 -7.84
CA ARG A 27 11.19 7.91 -6.64
C ARG A 27 11.55 8.74 -5.41
N LEU A 28 10.61 8.91 -4.49
CA LEU A 28 10.93 9.46 -3.17
C LEU A 28 11.32 8.31 -2.24
N ALA A 29 12.59 8.24 -1.87
CA ALA A 29 13.09 7.40 -0.79
C ALA A 29 13.36 8.26 0.45
N ILE A 30 12.79 7.84 1.58
CA ILE A 30 12.92 8.50 2.88
C ILE A 30 13.78 7.60 3.79
N ASP A 31 14.98 7.27 3.31
CA ASP A 31 16.03 6.60 4.07
C ASP A 31 16.93 7.67 4.72
N GLU A 32 16.92 7.73 6.05
CA GLU A 32 17.88 8.51 6.84
C GLU A 32 17.95 10.02 6.53
N LEU A 33 16.80 10.71 6.55
CA LEU A 33 16.71 12.17 6.34
C LEU A 33 17.28 13.06 7.47
N GLY A 34 18.34 12.63 8.16
CA GLY A 34 19.04 13.39 9.20
C GLY A 34 18.11 13.83 10.34
N ASP A 35 18.06 15.14 10.61
CA ASP A 35 17.28 15.76 11.70
C ASP A 35 15.78 15.95 11.36
N ILE A 36 15.27 15.38 10.27
CA ILE A 36 13.85 15.45 9.95
C ILE A 36 13.10 14.45 10.84
N GLU A 37 12.27 14.95 11.75
CA GLU A 37 11.47 14.11 12.64
C GLU A 37 10.11 13.75 12.06
N GLN A 38 9.56 14.59 11.18
CA GLN A 38 8.21 14.42 10.64
C GLN A 38 8.06 14.97 9.21
N ILE A 39 7.30 14.27 8.38
CA ILE A 39 6.89 14.69 7.04
C ILE A 39 5.37 14.60 6.92
N SER A 40 4.75 15.72 6.54
CA SER A 40 3.34 15.75 6.12
C SER A 40 3.25 15.83 4.60
N ILE A 41 2.79 14.75 3.97
CA ILE A 41 2.57 14.70 2.52
C ILE A 41 1.27 15.46 2.18
N PRO A 42 1.28 16.38 1.19
CA PRO A 42 0.10 17.18 0.84
C PRO A 42 -1.07 16.33 0.30
N GLU A 43 -2.31 16.78 0.50
CA GLU A 43 -3.48 16.15 -0.12
C GLU A 43 -3.37 16.06 -1.64
N ASN A 44 -3.90 14.97 -2.20
CA ASN A 44 -3.85 14.64 -3.63
C ASN A 44 -2.44 14.45 -4.21
N THR A 45 -1.40 14.26 -3.39
CA THR A 45 -0.04 14.00 -3.91
C THR A 45 0.01 12.70 -4.69
N ASP A 46 0.67 12.73 -5.84
CA ASP A 46 0.84 11.61 -6.75
C ASP A 46 2.32 11.25 -6.91
N PHE A 47 2.70 10.02 -6.56
CA PHE A 47 4.05 9.50 -6.69
C PHE A 47 4.15 8.62 -7.94
N GLU A 48 4.59 9.17 -9.06
CA GLU A 48 4.65 8.47 -10.36
C GLU A 48 5.76 7.40 -10.43
N PHE A 49 6.73 7.38 -9.49
CA PHE A 49 7.82 6.40 -9.46
C PHE A 49 8.00 5.70 -8.10
N GLY A 50 7.02 5.89 -7.23
CA GLY A 50 6.93 5.23 -5.93
C GLY A 50 7.35 6.08 -4.75
N LEU A 51 6.83 5.66 -3.59
CA LEU A 51 7.10 6.21 -2.27
C LEU A 51 7.69 5.10 -1.41
N ILE A 52 8.92 5.31 -0.95
CA ILE A 52 9.66 4.38 -0.11
C ILE A 52 9.98 5.08 1.20
N CYS A 53 9.40 4.58 2.28
CA CYS A 53 9.53 5.11 3.63
C CYS A 53 10.07 4.07 4.61
N ASN A 54 10.69 3.01 4.08
CA ASN A 54 11.08 1.88 4.89
C ASN A 54 12.19 2.24 5.88
N GLU A 55 12.16 1.61 7.05
CA GLU A 55 13.20 1.73 8.09
C GLU A 55 13.49 3.20 8.52
N SER A 56 12.47 4.06 8.39
CA SER A 56 12.59 5.48 8.69
C SER A 56 12.11 5.78 10.11
N ASN A 57 12.94 6.47 10.90
CA ASN A 57 12.53 7.03 12.20
C ASN A 57 11.64 8.28 12.05
N VAL A 58 11.35 8.68 10.81
CA VAL A 58 10.54 9.86 10.49
C VAL A 58 9.05 9.52 10.63
N GLU A 59 8.31 10.32 11.40
CA GLU A 59 6.84 10.23 11.43
C GLU A 59 6.27 10.73 10.09
N ILE A 60 5.48 9.89 9.41
CA ILE A 60 4.93 10.23 8.10
C ILE A 60 3.41 10.33 8.18
N GLN A 61 2.90 11.50 7.82
CA GLN A 61 1.46 11.72 7.68
C GLN A 61 1.07 11.57 6.21
N LEU A 62 0.48 10.42 5.88
CA LEU A 62 -0.09 10.14 4.57
C LEU A 62 -1.42 10.91 4.40
N PRO A 63 -1.66 11.58 3.26
CA PRO A 63 -2.95 12.20 2.95
C PRO A 63 -4.00 11.14 2.62
N GLU A 64 -5.29 11.49 2.74
CA GLU A 64 -6.36 10.54 2.41
C GLU A 64 -6.40 10.22 0.92
N ASN A 65 -6.18 11.21 0.04
CA ASN A 65 -6.21 11.05 -1.41
C ASN A 65 -4.81 10.81 -2.01
N LEU A 66 -4.01 9.93 -1.39
CA LEU A 66 -2.68 9.58 -1.87
C LEU A 66 -2.75 8.75 -3.18
N LYS A 67 -1.87 9.01 -4.13
CA LYS A 67 -1.72 8.17 -5.34
C LYS A 67 -0.28 7.68 -5.48
N VAL A 68 -0.10 6.40 -5.81
CA VAL A 68 1.24 5.79 -5.91
C VAL A 68 1.31 4.79 -7.07
N ALA A 69 2.28 5.01 -7.95
CA ALA A 69 2.69 4.05 -8.97
C ALA A 69 3.84 3.16 -8.49
N TYR A 70 3.99 1.99 -9.09
CA TYR A 70 5.13 1.06 -8.99
C TYR A 70 5.48 0.50 -7.59
N ILE A 71 5.64 1.32 -6.57
CA ILE A 71 5.97 0.86 -5.21
C ILE A 71 5.47 1.84 -4.14
N LEU A 72 4.75 1.29 -3.16
CA LEU A 72 4.51 1.88 -1.85
C LEU A 72 5.18 0.97 -0.82
N ASP A 73 6.33 1.38 -0.30
CA ASP A 73 7.06 0.62 0.71
C ASP A 73 7.03 1.37 2.04
N LEU A 74 6.31 0.79 3.02
CA LEU A 74 6.17 1.30 4.38
C LEU A 74 6.65 0.26 5.40
N VAL A 75 7.51 -0.69 5.01
CA VAL A 75 8.08 -1.69 5.92
C VAL A 75 8.92 -0.99 6.99
N ASN A 76 8.64 -1.22 8.27
CA ASN A 76 9.24 -0.52 9.41
C ASN A 76 9.08 1.01 9.39
N ALA A 77 8.12 1.55 8.64
CA ALA A 77 7.81 2.98 8.69
C ALA A 77 7.02 3.33 9.96
N ASN A 78 7.19 4.55 10.47
CA ASN A 78 6.39 5.05 11.59
C ASN A 78 4.97 5.49 11.13
N VAL A 79 4.20 4.53 10.61
CA VAL A 79 2.84 4.68 10.08
C VAL A 79 2.01 3.47 10.52
N THR A 80 0.84 3.71 11.10
CA THR A 80 -0.05 2.62 11.59
C THR A 80 -1.34 2.46 10.80
N ARG A 81 -1.61 3.33 9.82
CA ARG A 81 -2.83 3.28 9.01
C ARG A 81 -2.56 3.66 7.55
N LEU A 82 -3.16 2.92 6.63
CA LEU A 82 -3.23 3.29 5.21
C LEU A 82 -4.38 4.29 4.95
N PRO A 83 -4.24 5.20 3.96
CA PRO A 83 -5.33 6.07 3.52
C PRO A 83 -6.52 5.29 3.00
N SER A 84 -7.74 5.73 3.33
CA SER A 84 -8.97 5.07 2.87
C SER A 84 -9.27 5.31 1.38
N ASN A 85 -8.80 6.45 0.86
CA ASN A 85 -8.90 6.83 -0.55
C ASN A 85 -7.55 6.75 -1.28
N LEU A 86 -6.69 5.81 -0.86
CA LEU A 86 -5.45 5.47 -1.56
C LEU A 86 -5.76 4.98 -2.99
N THR A 87 -5.07 5.52 -3.98
CA THR A 87 -5.06 4.99 -5.34
C THR A 87 -3.69 4.37 -5.65
N ILE A 88 -3.68 3.11 -6.08
CA ILE A 88 -2.48 2.45 -6.59
C ILE A 88 -2.66 2.15 -8.09
N TYR A 89 -1.57 2.25 -8.87
CA TYR A 89 -1.61 2.03 -10.32
C TYR A 89 -0.24 1.55 -10.85
N ASP A 90 -0.18 1.20 -12.15
CA ASP A 90 1.03 0.69 -12.82
C ASP A 90 1.70 -0.49 -12.09
N ASP A 91 0.92 -1.53 -11.80
CA ASP A 91 1.36 -2.74 -11.09
C ASP A 91 2.08 -2.44 -9.76
N CYS A 92 1.63 -1.40 -9.05
CA CYS A 92 2.21 -0.96 -7.79
C CYS A 92 2.28 -2.10 -6.77
N SER A 93 3.48 -2.34 -6.24
CA SER A 93 3.69 -3.23 -5.11
C SER A 93 3.45 -2.47 -3.81
N VAL A 94 2.65 -3.05 -2.90
CA VAL A 94 2.44 -2.49 -1.56
C VAL A 94 3.14 -3.40 -0.54
N LEU A 95 4.13 -2.85 0.14
CA LEU A 95 4.98 -3.57 1.09
C LEU A 95 4.82 -2.96 2.49
N LEU A 96 4.37 -3.77 3.45
CA LEU A 96 4.09 -3.34 4.82
C LEU A 96 4.55 -4.42 5.81
N ASP A 97 4.87 -4.01 7.04
CA ASP A 97 4.75 -4.89 8.20
C ASP A 97 3.29 -4.93 8.64
N ALA A 98 2.51 -5.82 8.04
CA ALA A 98 1.05 -5.82 8.19
C ALA A 98 0.56 -5.88 9.65
N CYS A 99 1.35 -6.42 10.57
CA CYS A 99 1.04 -6.46 12.00
C CYS A 99 1.03 -5.08 12.68
N GLN A 100 1.69 -4.06 12.10
CA GLN A 100 1.73 -2.70 12.61
C GLN A 100 0.52 -1.86 12.18
N PHE A 101 -0.26 -2.35 11.20
CA PHE A 101 -1.33 -1.57 10.59
C PHE A 101 -2.71 -1.90 11.20
N GLU A 102 -3.37 -0.87 11.71
CA GLU A 102 -4.68 -0.99 12.36
C GLU A 102 -5.81 -1.25 11.36
N ASN A 103 -5.65 -0.88 10.09
CA ASN A 103 -6.69 -1.02 9.05
C ASN A 103 -6.32 -2.01 7.94
N VAL A 104 -5.55 -3.04 8.31
CA VAL A 104 -5.31 -4.23 7.48
C VAL A 104 -5.67 -5.50 8.25
N SER A 105 -5.81 -6.59 7.52
CA SER A 105 -5.82 -7.96 8.04
C SER A 105 -4.83 -8.78 7.22
N TYR A 106 -4.22 -9.81 7.81
CA TYR A 106 -3.15 -10.53 7.13
C TYR A 106 -3.08 -12.01 7.53
N ARG A 107 -2.36 -12.77 6.72
CA ARG A 107 -1.97 -14.16 6.96
C ARG A 107 -0.53 -14.31 6.52
N ASP A 108 0.31 -14.84 7.41
CA ASP A 108 1.68 -15.24 7.08
C ASP A 108 1.71 -16.67 6.55
N ASP A 109 2.91 -17.12 6.17
CA ASP A 109 3.18 -18.49 5.73
C ASP A 109 2.25 -18.99 4.60
N CYS A 110 1.79 -18.08 3.74
CA CYS A 110 0.82 -18.42 2.70
C CYS A 110 1.48 -19.03 1.46
N GLY A 111 1.07 -20.27 1.19
CA GLY A 111 1.40 -21.01 -0.02
C GLY A 111 2.89 -21.34 -0.16
N LYS A 112 3.35 -21.61 -1.39
CA LYS A 112 4.68 -22.22 -1.66
C LYS A 112 5.87 -21.39 -1.14
N TRP A 113 5.72 -20.08 -1.10
CA TRP A 113 6.81 -19.16 -0.77
C TRP A 113 6.65 -18.53 0.62
N GLU A 114 5.77 -19.08 1.46
CA GLU A 114 5.57 -18.62 2.84
C GLU A 114 5.34 -17.11 2.91
N ARG A 115 4.48 -16.59 2.01
CA ARG A 115 4.29 -15.15 1.85
C ARG A 115 3.32 -14.63 2.90
N THR A 116 3.54 -13.41 3.33
CA THR A 116 2.46 -12.59 3.89
C THR A 116 1.50 -12.20 2.77
N ILE A 117 0.22 -12.48 2.96
CA ILE A 117 -0.89 -11.90 2.21
C ILE A 117 -1.61 -10.97 3.17
N PHE A 118 -1.92 -9.76 2.72
CA PHE A 118 -2.76 -8.85 3.50
C PHE A 118 -3.82 -8.17 2.65
N ALA A 119 -4.96 -7.90 3.27
CA ALA A 119 -6.02 -7.10 2.71
C ALA A 119 -5.96 -5.69 3.27
N PHE A 120 -6.33 -4.70 2.46
CA PHE A 120 -6.48 -3.30 2.85
C PHE A 120 -7.65 -2.66 2.09
N TRP A 121 -8.21 -1.58 2.63
CA TRP A 121 -9.27 -0.82 1.98
C TRP A 121 -8.68 0.39 1.26
N ALA A 122 -8.99 0.55 -0.02
CA ALA A 122 -8.47 1.62 -0.84
C ALA A 122 -9.47 1.94 -1.96
N ASN A 123 -9.75 3.24 -2.16
CA ASN A 123 -10.60 3.75 -3.25
C ASN A 123 -11.93 2.98 -3.40
N ASP A 124 -12.64 2.87 -2.29
CA ASP A 124 -13.93 2.19 -2.16
C ASP A 124 -13.97 0.67 -2.45
N ASP A 125 -12.82 -0.01 -2.43
CA ASP A 125 -12.73 -1.46 -2.60
C ASP A 125 -11.75 -2.13 -1.62
N PHE A 126 -11.86 -3.45 -1.50
CA PHE A 126 -10.88 -4.29 -0.84
C PHE A 126 -9.80 -4.73 -1.83
N LEU A 127 -8.55 -4.37 -1.52
CA LEU A 127 -7.39 -4.80 -2.28
C LEU A 127 -6.59 -5.83 -1.47
N ILE A 128 -5.88 -6.69 -2.19
CA ILE A 128 -4.95 -7.68 -1.67
C ILE A 128 -3.55 -7.29 -2.10
N ALA A 129 -2.58 -7.41 -1.20
CA ALA A 129 -1.17 -7.40 -1.53
C ALA A 129 -0.49 -8.72 -1.15
N ALA A 130 0.41 -9.19 -2.02
CA ALA A 130 1.15 -10.43 -1.84
C ALA A 130 2.47 -10.42 -2.66
N GLY A 131 3.57 -9.97 -2.04
CA GLY A 131 4.83 -9.74 -2.75
C GLY A 131 4.70 -8.59 -3.75
N CYS A 132 5.10 -8.81 -5.00
CA CYS A 132 5.04 -7.79 -6.06
C CYS A 132 3.64 -7.59 -6.67
N PHE A 133 2.59 -8.09 -6.02
CA PHE A 133 1.22 -7.96 -6.47
C PHE A 133 0.48 -7.06 -5.49
N ALA A 134 -0.26 -6.08 -6.00
CA ALA A 134 -1.39 -5.50 -5.30
C ALA A 134 -2.55 -5.26 -6.28
N GLY A 135 -3.79 -5.51 -5.84
CA GLY A 135 -4.97 -5.36 -6.69
C GLY A 135 -6.21 -5.99 -6.08
N THR A 136 -7.30 -6.00 -6.84
CA THR A 136 -8.57 -6.59 -6.41
C THR A 136 -8.44 -8.11 -6.20
N TYR A 137 -9.39 -8.70 -5.47
CA TYR A 137 -9.44 -10.15 -5.32
C TYR A 137 -9.52 -10.90 -6.67
N SER A 138 -10.24 -10.35 -7.66
CA SER A 138 -10.41 -10.99 -8.97
C SER A 138 -9.09 -11.03 -9.76
N GLU A 139 -8.33 -9.93 -9.73
CA GLU A 139 -6.99 -9.84 -10.31
C GLU A 139 -6.02 -10.78 -9.59
N PHE A 140 -6.08 -10.81 -8.25
CA PHE A 140 -5.26 -11.70 -7.43
C PHE A 140 -5.53 -13.17 -7.79
N ALA A 141 -6.80 -13.58 -7.82
CA ALA A 141 -7.19 -14.94 -8.17
C ALA A 141 -6.71 -15.32 -9.59
N THR A 142 -6.82 -14.39 -10.54
CA THR A 142 -6.31 -14.59 -11.91
C THR A 142 -4.79 -14.76 -11.94
N ALA A 143 -4.05 -13.93 -11.20
CA ALA A 143 -2.59 -14.03 -11.11
C ALA A 143 -2.15 -15.35 -10.44
N VAL A 144 -2.86 -15.78 -9.40
CA VAL A 144 -2.63 -17.06 -8.72
C VAL A 144 -2.86 -18.24 -9.67
N ASP A 145 -3.98 -18.26 -10.39
CA ASP A 145 -4.34 -19.36 -11.30
C ASP A 145 -3.40 -19.45 -12.52
N LYS A 146 -2.75 -18.33 -12.91
CA LYS A 146 -1.69 -18.34 -13.93
C LYS A 146 -0.38 -18.97 -13.43
N LYS A 147 -0.12 -18.93 -12.13
CA LYS A 147 1.19 -19.28 -11.55
C LYS A 147 1.18 -20.59 -10.78
N TYR A 148 0.04 -20.98 -10.22
CA TYR A 148 -0.11 -22.12 -9.33
C TYR A 148 -1.31 -22.97 -9.74
N ASP A 149 -1.27 -24.25 -9.41
CA ASP A 149 -2.32 -25.22 -9.69
C ASP A 149 -2.76 -25.98 -8.43
N GLY A 150 -3.86 -26.71 -8.55
CA GLY A 150 -4.39 -27.60 -7.52
C GLY A 150 -4.58 -26.94 -6.16
N ASN A 151 -4.22 -27.66 -5.10
CA ASN A 151 -4.43 -27.22 -3.71
C ASN A 151 -3.71 -25.91 -3.37
N LYS A 152 -2.58 -25.61 -4.03
CA LYS A 152 -1.80 -24.39 -3.77
C LYS A 152 -2.55 -23.14 -4.20
N ALA A 153 -3.13 -23.16 -5.40
CA ALA A 153 -3.95 -22.06 -5.90
C ALA A 153 -5.20 -21.86 -5.04
N VAL A 154 -5.81 -22.96 -4.59
CA VAL A 154 -6.98 -22.93 -3.69
C VAL A 154 -6.62 -22.31 -2.34
N GLU A 155 -5.47 -22.64 -1.77
CA GLU A 155 -5.00 -22.09 -0.50
C GLU A 155 -4.70 -20.59 -0.58
N TYR A 156 -3.96 -20.15 -1.60
CA TYR A 156 -3.70 -18.71 -1.84
C TYR A 156 -5.00 -17.90 -1.90
N LYS A 157 -5.97 -18.36 -2.69
CA LYS A 157 -7.26 -17.69 -2.85
C LYS A 157 -8.08 -17.68 -1.56
N ARG A 158 -8.05 -18.76 -0.79
CA ARG A 158 -8.73 -18.84 0.51
C ARG A 158 -8.14 -17.85 1.52
N ASN A 159 -6.81 -17.84 1.67
CA ASN A 159 -6.14 -16.94 2.60
C ASN A 159 -6.45 -15.46 2.27
N ALA A 160 -6.45 -15.10 0.98
CA ALA A 160 -6.85 -13.76 0.54
C ALA A 160 -8.32 -13.42 0.85
N ARG A 161 -9.26 -14.36 0.63
CA ARG A 161 -10.68 -14.17 1.01
C ARG A 161 -10.84 -13.97 2.50
N ASP A 162 -10.19 -14.82 3.30
CA ASP A 162 -10.26 -14.76 4.76
C ASP A 162 -9.74 -13.43 5.28
N CYS A 163 -8.65 -12.90 4.70
CA CYS A 163 -8.19 -11.54 4.98
C CYS A 163 -9.29 -10.50 4.67
N ILE A 164 -9.89 -10.53 3.48
CA ILE A 164 -10.95 -9.57 3.13
C ILE A 164 -12.14 -9.65 4.09
N SER A 165 -12.64 -10.84 4.40
CA SER A 165 -13.77 -11.02 5.31
C SER A 165 -13.46 -10.49 6.72
N GLU A 166 -12.26 -10.78 7.24
CA GLU A 166 -11.81 -10.25 8.53
C GLU A 166 -11.67 -8.72 8.51
N LEU A 167 -11.12 -8.15 7.44
CA LEU A 167 -11.00 -6.71 7.30
C LEU A 167 -12.37 -6.05 7.16
N ALA A 168 -13.31 -6.67 6.44
CA ALA A 168 -14.67 -6.17 6.30
C ALA A 168 -15.36 -6.08 7.66
N GLU A 169 -15.26 -7.11 8.50
CA GLU A 169 -15.76 -7.06 9.87
C GLU A 169 -15.06 -5.96 10.68
N LYS A 170 -13.72 -5.91 10.63
CA LYS A 170 -12.91 -4.91 11.34
C LYS A 170 -13.27 -3.46 10.99
N LEU A 171 -13.62 -3.20 9.72
CA LEU A 171 -13.99 -1.88 9.23
C LEU A 171 -15.51 -1.60 9.25
N GLY A 172 -16.34 -2.56 9.67
CA GLY A 172 -17.80 -2.44 9.61
C GLY A 172 -18.36 -2.33 8.19
N LYS A 173 -17.68 -2.94 7.21
CA LYS A 173 -18.02 -2.93 5.79
C LYS A 173 -18.72 -4.23 5.39
N THR A 174 -19.44 -4.19 4.26
CA THR A 174 -20.07 -5.40 3.71
C THR A 174 -19.00 -6.36 3.24
N ASP A 175 -18.96 -7.55 3.84
CA ASP A 175 -18.08 -8.65 3.41
C ASP A 175 -18.55 -9.22 2.06
N PRO A 176 -17.74 -9.12 0.99
CA PRO A 176 -18.11 -9.58 -0.34
C PRO A 176 -18.18 -11.12 -0.46
N PHE A 177 -17.63 -11.87 0.50
CA PHE A 177 -17.63 -13.33 0.51
C PHE A 177 -18.62 -13.93 1.49
N LYS A 178 -19.33 -13.10 2.28
CA LYS A 178 -20.36 -13.58 3.19
C LYS A 178 -21.50 -14.22 2.39
N ASN A 179 -21.75 -15.50 2.63
CA ASN A 179 -22.72 -16.38 1.96
C ASN A 179 -22.31 -16.97 0.60
N GLN A 180 -21.02 -17.02 0.27
CA GLN A 180 -20.49 -17.77 -0.89
C GLN A 180 -19.94 -19.15 -0.52
#